data_AF-A0A376ZJR2-F1
#
_entry.id   AF-A0A376ZJR2-F1
#
_cell.length_a   1.000
_cell.length_b   1.000
_cell.length_c   1.000
_cell.angle_alpha   90.00
_cell.angle_beta   90.00
_cell.angle_gamma   90.00
#
_symmetry.space_group_name_H-M   'P 1'
#
loop_
_entity.id
_entity.type
_entity.pdbx_description
1 polymer ?
#
loop_
_entity_poly.entity_id
_entity_poly.type
_entity_poly.pdbx_seq_one_letter_code
_entity_poly.pdbx_strand_id
1 'polypeptide(L)'
;MIRCWLTVYKSPYVEVSRGWVRLRLLNASNSRRYQLQMNDGRPLHVISGDQGFLPAPVSVKQLSLAPGERREILVDMSNGDEVSITCGEAASIVDRIRGFFEPSSILVSTLVLTLRPTGLLPLVTDSLPMRLLPTEIMAGSPIRSRDISLGDDPGINGQLWDVNRIDVTAQQGTWERWTVRADEPQAFHIEGVMFQIRNVNGAMPFPEDRGWKDTVWVDGQVELLVYFGQPSWAHFPFYFNSQTLEMADRGSIGQLLVNPVP
;
A
#
# COMPACT_ATOMS: atom_id res chain seq x y z
N MET A 1 10.26 10.27 18.35
CA MET A 1 9.62 9.49 17.27
C MET A 1 10.48 8.27 17.00
N ILE A 2 10.12 7.11 17.55
CA ILE A 2 10.88 5.86 17.40
C ILE A 2 10.64 5.35 15.97
N ARG A 3 11.70 5.19 15.16
CA ARG A 3 11.64 4.56 13.83
C ARG A 3 12.00 3.10 13.99
N CYS A 4 11.05 2.19 13.77
CA CYS A 4 11.29 0.75 13.81
C CYS A 4 11.26 0.20 12.38
N TRP A 5 12.38 -0.37 11.92
CA TRP A 5 12.44 -1.15 10.67
C TRP A 5 12.33 -2.62 11.05
N LEU A 6 11.29 -3.32 10.58
CA LEU A 6 11.07 -4.74 10.88
C LEU A 6 11.48 -5.60 9.69
N THR A 7 12.72 -6.08 9.67
CA THR A 7 13.18 -6.97 8.59
C THR A 7 14.06 -8.15 9.02
N VAL A 8 14.45 -8.31 10.30
CA VAL A 8 15.49 -9.31 10.66
C VAL A 8 15.12 -10.30 11.77
N TYR A 9 14.10 -10.03 12.60
CA TYR A 9 13.77 -10.90 13.75
C TYR A 9 12.39 -11.52 13.61
N LYS A 10 12.25 -12.81 13.95
CA LYS A 10 10.95 -13.48 14.04
C LYS A 10 10.20 -12.95 15.27
N SER A 11 8.98 -12.44 15.07
CA SER A 11 8.08 -11.98 16.14
C SER A 11 8.73 -11.03 17.17
N PRO A 12 9.31 -9.90 16.74
CA PRO A 12 9.99 -9.00 17.64
C PRO A 12 9.00 -8.21 18.49
N TYR A 13 9.51 -7.66 19.59
CA TYR A 13 8.83 -6.64 20.36
C TYR A 13 9.60 -5.31 20.30
N VAL A 14 8.89 -4.22 20.53
CA VAL A 14 9.46 -2.88 20.70
C VAL A 14 8.94 -2.30 22.01
N GLU A 15 9.86 -1.82 22.84
CA GLU A 15 9.51 -1.09 24.05
C GLU A 15 9.15 0.35 23.69
N VAL A 16 8.01 0.82 24.19
CA VAL A 16 7.46 2.13 23.87
C VAL A 16 6.98 2.83 25.13
N SER A 17 7.12 4.15 25.19
CA SER A 17 6.50 4.91 26.27
C SER A 17 4.98 4.83 26.17
N ARG A 18 4.30 4.94 27.31
CA ARG A 18 2.83 5.02 27.36
C ARG A 18 2.34 6.31 26.70
N GLY A 19 1.47 6.16 25.70
CA GLY A 19 0.94 7.26 24.89
C GLY A 19 0.84 6.87 23.42
N TRP A 20 0.76 7.85 22.52
CA TRP A 20 0.68 7.59 21.09
C TRP A 20 2.02 7.13 20.50
N VAL A 21 1.97 5.99 19.81
CA VAL A 21 3.08 5.45 19.05
C VAL A 21 2.76 5.56 17.56
N ARG A 22 3.68 6.14 16.80
CA ARG A 22 3.60 6.22 15.33
C ARG A 22 4.42 5.10 14.70
N LEU A 23 3.76 4.23 13.94
CA LEU A 23 4.40 3.16 13.20
C LEU A 23 4.36 3.47 11.70
N ARG A 24 5.48 3.21 11.02
CA ARG A 24 5.61 3.30 9.57
C ARG A 24 5.71 1.89 9.02
N LEU A 25 4.62 1.44 8.42
CA LEU A 25 4.49 0.10 7.87
C LEU A 25 4.93 0.16 6.41
N LEU A 26 5.79 -0.78 6.01
CA LEU A 26 6.22 -1.01 4.64
C LEU A 26 6.10 -2.50 4.37
N ASN A 27 5.44 -2.88 3.28
CA ASN A 27 5.50 -4.25 2.81
C ASN A 27 6.61 -4.38 1.75
N ALA A 28 7.72 -4.99 2.14
CA ALA A 28 8.86 -5.28 1.27
C ALA A 28 8.93 -6.77 0.87
N SER A 29 7.79 -7.46 0.87
CA SER A 29 7.70 -8.85 0.40
C SER A 29 7.67 -8.89 -1.12
N ASN A 30 8.13 -9.99 -1.71
CA ASN A 30 8.12 -10.16 -3.17
C ASN A 30 6.71 -10.11 -3.78
N SER A 31 5.71 -10.70 -3.12
CA SER A 31 4.34 -10.83 -3.68
C SER A 31 3.23 -10.88 -2.62
N ARG A 32 3.57 -11.24 -1.38
CA ARG A 32 2.58 -11.45 -0.32
C ARG A 32 1.93 -10.13 0.10
N ARG A 33 0.60 -10.06 -0.02
CA ARG A 33 -0.24 -9.05 0.62
C ARG A 33 -0.53 -9.43 2.07
N TYR A 34 -0.47 -8.46 2.98
CA TYR A 34 -0.85 -8.66 4.37
C TYR A 34 -2.19 -8.00 4.69
N GLN A 35 -2.96 -8.64 5.57
CA GLN A 35 -4.13 -8.06 6.22
C GLN A 35 -3.81 -7.91 7.71
N LEU A 36 -3.47 -6.69 8.12
CA LEU A 36 -2.96 -6.38 9.46
C LEU A 36 -4.11 -6.01 10.39
N GLN A 37 -4.06 -6.50 11.63
CA GLN A 37 -5.02 -6.15 12.67
C GLN A 37 -4.37 -6.21 14.05
N MET A 38 -4.99 -5.57 15.04
CA MET A 38 -4.55 -5.66 16.43
C MET A 38 -5.12 -6.94 17.06
N ASN A 39 -4.31 -7.65 17.84
CA ASN A 39 -4.69 -8.91 18.46
C ASN A 39 -5.83 -8.79 19.49
N ASP A 40 -6.03 -7.59 20.04
CA ASP A 40 -7.10 -7.29 21.01
C ASP A 40 -8.33 -6.61 20.37
N GLY A 41 -8.34 -6.47 19.05
CA GLY A 41 -9.46 -5.91 18.29
C GLY A 41 -9.59 -4.38 18.33
N ARG A 42 -8.63 -3.64 18.94
CA ARG A 42 -8.62 -2.18 18.89
C ARG A 42 -8.39 -1.68 17.45
N PRO A 43 -8.90 -0.50 17.07
CA PRO A 43 -8.69 0.03 15.72
C PRO A 43 -7.23 0.45 15.47
N LEU A 44 -6.83 0.37 14.22
CA LEU A 44 -5.62 0.98 13.67
C LEU A 44 -5.99 2.38 13.16
N HIS A 45 -5.31 3.42 13.64
CA HIS A 45 -5.57 4.80 13.18
C HIS A 45 -4.61 5.19 12.07
N VAL A 46 -5.02 5.02 10.82
CA VAL A 46 -4.23 5.36 9.63
C VAL A 46 -4.18 6.86 9.44
N ILE A 47 -2.98 7.41 9.27
CA ILE A 47 -2.76 8.86 9.08
C ILE A 47 -2.09 9.19 7.74
N SER A 48 -1.50 8.22 7.05
CA SER A 48 -0.79 8.45 5.78
C SER A 48 -1.02 7.30 4.81
N GLY A 49 -1.11 7.65 3.52
CA GLY A 49 -0.89 6.74 2.40
C GLY A 49 0.56 6.79 1.91
N ASP A 50 0.81 6.25 0.72
CA ASP A 50 2.16 6.08 0.16
C ASP A 50 2.89 7.40 -0.10
N GLN A 51 2.14 8.43 -0.49
CA GLN A 51 2.65 9.73 -0.96
C GLN A 51 2.25 10.89 -0.02
N GLY A 52 1.86 10.60 1.23
CA GLY A 52 1.64 11.61 2.25
C GLY A 52 0.40 11.41 3.12
N PHE A 53 0.13 12.40 3.97
CA PHE A 53 -0.96 12.34 4.94
C PHE A 53 -2.34 12.22 4.26
N LEU A 54 -3.24 11.50 4.92
CA LEU A 54 -4.67 11.55 4.63
C LEU A 54 -5.25 12.92 5.08
N PRO A 55 -6.44 13.33 4.62
CA PRO A 55 -7.07 14.55 5.12
C PRO A 55 -7.33 14.55 6.64
N ALA A 56 -7.71 13.39 7.18
CA ALA A 56 -7.94 13.15 8.60
C ALA A 56 -7.58 11.70 8.95
N PRO A 57 -7.35 11.36 10.24
CA PRO A 57 -7.09 9.98 10.64
C PRO A 57 -8.29 9.08 10.33
N VAL A 58 -8.01 7.88 9.80
CA VAL A 58 -9.02 6.86 9.49
C VAL A 58 -8.82 5.68 10.43
N SER A 59 -9.85 5.36 11.21
CA SER A 59 -9.84 4.21 12.11
C SER A 59 -10.36 2.96 11.38
N VAL A 60 -9.53 1.93 11.27
CA VAL A 60 -9.89 0.66 10.62
C VAL A 60 -9.64 -0.52 11.56
N LYS A 61 -10.43 -1.59 11.43
CA LYS A 61 -10.18 -2.83 12.20
C LYS A 61 -9.11 -3.71 11.57
N GLN A 62 -9.07 -3.71 10.24
CA GLN A 62 -8.14 -4.48 9.44
C GLN A 62 -7.57 -3.57 8.36
N LEU A 63 -6.27 -3.69 8.11
CA LEU A 63 -5.53 -2.83 7.21
C LEU A 63 -4.81 -3.69 6.16
N SER A 64 -5.23 -3.54 4.92
CA SER A 64 -4.53 -4.12 3.79
C SER A 64 -3.19 -3.42 3.54
N LEU A 65 -2.14 -4.20 3.33
CA LEU A 65 -0.83 -3.71 2.92
C LEU A 65 -0.23 -4.64 1.84
N ALA A 66 -0.35 -4.23 0.59
CA ALA A 66 0.18 -4.95 -0.56
C ALA A 66 1.69 -4.67 -0.79
N PRO A 67 2.42 -5.50 -1.55
CA PRO A 67 3.82 -5.27 -1.87
C PRO A 67 4.08 -3.86 -2.39
N GLY A 68 5.08 -3.17 -1.83
CA GLY A 68 5.44 -1.79 -2.17
C GLY A 68 4.61 -0.70 -1.49
N GLU A 69 3.47 -1.03 -0.88
CA GLU A 69 2.65 -0.05 -0.17
C GLU A 69 3.27 0.38 1.18
N ARG A 70 3.00 1.64 1.56
CA ARG A 70 3.39 2.21 2.85
C ARG A 70 2.19 2.86 3.52
N ARG A 71 2.07 2.62 4.81
CA ARG A 71 1.06 3.29 5.64
C ARG A 71 1.66 3.72 6.96
N GLU A 72 1.26 4.90 7.41
CA GLU A 72 1.58 5.35 8.76
C GLU A 72 0.34 5.22 9.64
N ILE A 73 0.51 4.61 10.82
CA ILE A 73 -0.56 4.43 11.80
C ILE A 73 -0.17 5.02 13.15
N LEU A 74 -1.17 5.41 13.93
CA LEU A 74 -1.05 5.75 15.34
C LEU A 74 -1.71 4.65 16.18
N VAL A 75 -1.00 4.22 17.22
CA VAL A 75 -1.46 3.23 18.20
C VAL A 75 -1.42 3.87 19.57
N ASP A 76 -2.53 3.81 20.30
CA ASP A 76 -2.59 4.29 21.67
C ASP A 76 -2.09 3.21 22.65
N MET A 77 -0.98 3.50 23.34
CA MET A 77 -0.37 2.67 24.37
C MET A 77 -0.60 3.22 25.79
N SER A 78 -1.51 4.18 25.95
CA SER A 78 -1.81 4.84 27.23
C SER A 78 -2.27 3.87 28.31
N ASN A 79 -3.06 2.84 27.95
CA ASN A 79 -3.59 1.85 28.89
C ASN A 79 -2.51 0.99 29.55
N GLY A 80 -1.31 0.90 28.95
CA GLY A 80 -0.18 0.17 29.52
C GLY A 80 -0.24 -1.35 29.35
N ASP A 81 -1.17 -1.85 28.54
CA ASP A 81 -1.20 -3.25 28.12
C ASP A 81 -0.32 -3.49 26.91
N GLU A 82 0.33 -4.66 26.87
CA GLU A 82 1.02 -5.14 25.68
C GLU A 82 0.00 -5.42 24.57
N VAL A 83 0.31 -5.00 23.35
CA VAL A 83 -0.56 -5.24 22.19
C VAL A 83 0.28 -5.64 20.98
N SER A 84 -0.26 -6.50 20.14
CA SER A 84 0.44 -7.03 18.99
C SER A 84 -0.30 -6.80 17.69
N ILE A 85 0.45 -6.45 16.65
CA ILE A 85 -0.03 -6.48 15.27
C ILE A 85 0.10 -7.91 14.76
N THR A 86 -0.98 -8.45 14.21
CA THR A 86 -1.01 -9.76 13.56
C THR A 86 -1.40 -9.62 12.11
N CYS A 87 -1.00 -10.58 11.27
CA CYS A 87 -1.39 -10.66 9.87
C CYS A 87 -2.23 -11.91 9.58
N GLY A 88 -3.35 -11.72 8.88
CA GLY A 88 -4.29 -12.79 8.51
C GLY A 88 -5.37 -13.06 9.55
N GLU A 89 -6.38 -13.86 9.14
CA GLU A 89 -7.33 -14.45 10.08
C GLU A 89 -6.66 -15.62 10.82
N ALA A 90 -6.98 -15.79 12.10
CA ALA A 90 -6.53 -16.97 12.84
C ALA A 90 -7.06 -18.22 12.10
N ALA A 91 -6.15 -19.01 11.52
CA ALA A 91 -6.50 -20.25 10.82
C ALA A 91 -7.48 -21.06 11.68
N SER A 92 -8.66 -21.35 11.13
CA SER A 92 -9.66 -22.15 11.85
C SER A 92 -9.09 -23.56 12.05
N ILE A 93 -9.68 -24.33 12.97
CA ILE A 93 -9.30 -25.73 13.21
C ILE A 93 -9.35 -26.55 11.89
N VAL A 94 -10.24 -26.17 10.96
CA VAL A 94 -10.38 -26.81 9.63
C VAL A 94 -9.19 -26.50 8.72
N ASP A 95 -8.65 -25.27 8.77
CA ASP A 95 -7.52 -24.84 7.94
C ASP A 95 -6.20 -25.48 8.38
N ARG A 96 -6.06 -25.73 9.70
CA ARG A 96 -4.93 -26.49 10.26
C ARG A 96 -4.91 -27.95 9.82
N ILE A 97 -6.07 -28.56 9.58
CA ILE A 97 -6.20 -29.94 9.11
C ILE A 97 -5.89 -30.03 7.60
N ARG A 98 -6.24 -29.01 6.81
CA ARG A 98 -5.90 -28.95 5.37
C ARG A 98 -4.40 -28.76 5.11
N GLY A 99 -3.68 -28.06 5.99
CA GLY A 99 -2.23 -27.87 5.89
C GLY A 99 -1.37 -29.13 5.97
N PHE A 100 -1.95 -30.30 6.27
CA PHE A 100 -1.27 -31.61 6.22
C PHE A 100 -1.22 -32.23 4.81
N PHE A 101 -2.06 -31.79 3.86
CA PHE A 101 -2.21 -32.44 2.55
C PHE A 101 -1.79 -31.58 1.35
N GLU A 102 -1.37 -30.33 1.56
CA GLU A 102 -0.88 -29.43 0.51
C GLU A 102 0.40 -28.69 0.95
N PRO A 103 1.31 -28.32 0.02
CA PRO A 103 2.47 -27.50 0.36
C PRO A 103 2.00 -26.14 0.88
N SER A 104 2.15 -25.93 2.19
CA SER A 104 1.43 -24.87 2.90
C SER A 104 2.08 -23.49 2.71
N SER A 105 1.29 -22.54 2.19
CA SER A 105 1.57 -21.09 2.20
C SER A 105 1.29 -20.43 3.57
N ILE A 106 1.07 -21.26 4.59
CA ILE A 106 0.63 -20.93 5.94
C ILE A 106 1.81 -20.34 6.73
N LEU A 107 1.59 -19.17 7.34
CA LEU A 107 2.61 -18.53 8.16
C LEU A 107 2.88 -19.35 9.42
N VAL A 108 4.16 -19.61 9.72
CA VAL A 108 4.60 -20.24 10.98
C VAL A 108 4.18 -19.40 12.19
N SER A 109 4.05 -18.09 12.01
CA SER A 109 3.55 -17.14 13.00
C SER A 109 2.82 -16.01 12.28
N THR A 110 1.61 -15.68 12.72
CA THR A 110 0.88 -14.50 12.25
C THR A 110 1.29 -13.24 13.00
N LEU A 111 2.08 -13.35 14.07
CA LEU A 111 2.58 -12.22 14.85
C LEU A 111 3.60 -11.41 14.03
N VAL A 112 3.30 -10.13 13.82
CA VAL A 112 4.14 -9.18 13.09
C VAL A 112 5.03 -8.41 14.04
N LEU A 113 4.44 -7.71 15.02
CA LEU A 113 5.16 -6.85 15.97
C LEU A 113 4.39 -6.77 17.28
N THR A 114 5.10 -6.88 18.39
CA THR A 114 4.55 -6.61 19.72
C THR A 114 5.00 -5.24 20.24
N LEU A 115 4.06 -4.42 20.70
CA LEU A 115 4.34 -3.16 21.39
C LEU A 115 4.26 -3.41 22.89
N ARG A 116 5.38 -3.25 23.59
CA ARG A 116 5.45 -3.38 25.04
C ARG A 116 5.56 -1.99 25.68
N PRO A 117 4.53 -1.53 26.40
CA PRO A 117 4.59 -0.25 27.07
C PRO A 117 5.58 -0.28 28.26
N THR A 118 6.35 0.77 28.43
CA THR A 118 7.27 0.97 29.55
C THR A 118 7.07 2.35 30.19
N GLY A 119 7.42 2.47 31.47
CA GLY A 119 7.35 3.72 32.23
C GLY A 119 6.00 3.99 32.92
N LEU A 120 5.89 5.20 33.48
CA LEU A 120 4.74 5.65 34.27
C LEU A 120 3.56 6.08 33.39
N LEU A 121 2.36 6.06 33.98
CA LEU A 121 1.13 6.59 33.36
C LEU A 121 1.33 8.05 32.94
N PRO A 122 1.03 8.43 31.69
CA PRO A 122 1.00 9.83 31.30
C PRO A 122 -0.15 10.53 32.05
N LEU A 123 0.09 11.71 32.62
CA LEU A 123 -0.96 12.50 33.29
C LEU A 123 -2.01 13.03 32.29
N VAL A 124 -1.62 13.18 31.03
CA VAL A 124 -2.46 13.64 29.91
C VAL A 124 -2.02 12.91 28.66
N THR A 125 -2.97 12.35 27.90
CA THR A 125 -2.74 11.90 26.53
C THR A 125 -3.41 12.87 25.57
N ASP A 126 -2.66 13.31 24.56
CA ASP A 126 -3.22 14.10 23.47
C ASP A 126 -4.32 13.30 22.76
N SER A 127 -5.37 13.95 22.28
CA SER A 127 -6.35 13.29 21.41
C SER A 127 -5.84 13.24 19.97
N LEU A 128 -6.31 12.27 19.17
CA LEU A 128 -6.04 12.25 17.73
C LEU A 128 -6.44 13.59 17.09
N PRO A 129 -5.62 14.12 16.16
CA PRO A 129 -5.96 15.36 15.47
C PRO A 129 -7.19 15.14 14.58
N MET A 130 -8.12 16.10 14.56
CA MET A 130 -9.30 16.02 13.69
C MET A 130 -8.98 16.22 12.21
N ARG A 131 -7.83 16.84 11.89
CA ARG A 131 -7.34 17.08 10.53
C ARG A 131 -5.82 16.91 10.49
N LEU A 132 -5.34 16.35 9.40
CA LEU A 132 -3.91 16.12 9.14
C LEU A 132 -3.42 17.01 7.99
N LEU A 133 -4.22 17.15 6.93
CA LEU A 133 -3.94 18.10 5.86
C LEU A 133 -4.70 19.42 6.12
N PRO A 134 -4.05 20.58 5.89
CA PRO A 134 -4.69 21.88 6.03
C PRO A 134 -5.72 22.16 4.92
N THR A 135 -5.57 21.50 3.76
CA THR A 135 -6.38 21.70 2.56
C THR A 135 -6.80 20.34 2.00
N GLU A 136 -8.00 20.27 1.40
CA GLU A 136 -8.45 19.09 0.69
C GLU A 136 -7.55 18.78 -0.52
N ILE A 137 -7.43 17.50 -0.86
CA ILE A 137 -6.65 17.07 -2.02
C ILE A 137 -7.39 17.50 -3.29
N MET A 138 -6.86 18.49 -4.00
CA MET A 138 -7.40 18.95 -5.27
C MET A 138 -7.03 17.99 -6.40
N ALA A 139 -8.05 17.54 -7.14
CA ALA A 139 -7.94 16.69 -8.31
C ALA A 139 -8.25 17.49 -9.57
N GLY A 140 -7.40 17.40 -10.59
CA GLY A 140 -7.64 17.99 -11.90
C GLY A 140 -8.58 17.15 -12.77
N SER A 141 -9.03 17.71 -13.90
CA SER A 141 -9.80 16.97 -14.91
C SER A 141 -8.86 16.15 -15.81
N PRO A 142 -9.08 14.83 -15.96
CA PRO A 142 -8.23 14.02 -16.83
C PRO A 142 -8.43 14.42 -18.29
N ILE A 143 -7.33 14.62 -19.02
CA ILE A 143 -7.35 14.97 -20.45
C ILE A 143 -7.33 13.75 -21.36
N ARG A 144 -7.03 12.57 -20.79
CA ARG A 144 -6.95 11.29 -21.51
C ARG A 144 -7.25 10.13 -20.55
N SER A 145 -7.69 9.01 -21.13
CA SER A 145 -7.89 7.74 -20.42
C SER A 145 -7.00 6.64 -20.97
N ARG A 146 -6.61 5.68 -20.13
CA ARG A 146 -5.79 4.50 -20.48
C ARG A 146 -6.41 3.23 -19.90
N ASP A 147 -6.15 2.11 -20.57
CA ASP A 147 -6.46 0.77 -20.08
C ASP A 147 -5.15 -0.02 -19.93
N ILE A 148 -4.95 -0.56 -18.73
CA ILE A 148 -3.80 -1.38 -18.35
C ILE A 148 -4.35 -2.73 -17.90
N SER A 149 -3.87 -3.82 -18.50
CA SER A 149 -4.28 -5.18 -18.20
C SER A 149 -3.07 -5.99 -17.78
N LEU A 150 -3.17 -6.55 -16.58
CA LEU A 150 -2.28 -7.54 -16.00
C LEU A 150 -3.04 -8.88 -15.99
N GLY A 151 -2.30 -9.99 -15.96
CA GLY A 151 -2.89 -11.31 -15.85
C GLY A 151 -1.93 -12.28 -15.20
N ASP A 152 -2.24 -13.56 -15.38
CA ASP A 152 -1.50 -14.70 -14.82
C ASP A 152 -0.17 -14.89 -15.55
N ASP A 153 -0.14 -14.59 -16.85
CA ASP A 153 1.04 -14.62 -17.69
C ASP A 153 1.84 -13.31 -17.59
N PRO A 154 3.20 -13.36 -17.64
CA PRO A 154 4.02 -12.16 -17.63
C PRO A 154 3.73 -11.21 -18.79
N GLY A 155 3.80 -9.91 -18.52
CA GLY A 155 3.54 -8.83 -19.47
C GLY A 155 2.44 -7.87 -19.00
N ILE A 156 2.31 -6.77 -19.73
CA ILE A 156 1.23 -5.79 -19.57
C ILE A 156 0.59 -5.57 -20.94
N ASN A 157 -0.75 -5.60 -21.01
CA ASN A 157 -1.49 -5.52 -22.27
C ASN A 157 -1.04 -6.55 -23.32
N GLY A 158 -0.65 -7.75 -22.87
CA GLY A 158 -0.17 -8.84 -23.72
C GLY A 158 1.25 -8.66 -24.27
N GLN A 159 2.01 -7.67 -23.79
CA GLN A 159 3.38 -7.42 -24.22
C GLN A 159 4.36 -7.56 -23.06
N LEU A 160 5.45 -8.28 -23.29
CA LEU A 160 6.59 -8.30 -22.38
C LEU A 160 7.34 -6.97 -22.44
N TRP A 161 8.05 -6.67 -21.36
CA TRP A 161 8.96 -5.54 -21.28
C TRP A 161 9.98 -5.55 -22.43
N ASP A 162 10.07 -4.43 -23.13
CA ASP A 162 11.07 -4.16 -24.16
C ASP A 162 11.67 -2.78 -23.89
N VAL A 163 12.97 -2.75 -23.59
CA VAL A 163 13.73 -1.52 -23.28
C VAL A 163 13.71 -0.50 -24.42
N ASN A 164 13.42 -0.91 -25.66
CA ASN A 164 13.36 -0.02 -26.81
C ASN A 164 11.94 0.47 -27.13
N ARG A 165 10.92 0.01 -26.39
CA ARG A 165 9.51 0.34 -26.64
C ARG A 165 8.95 1.25 -25.55
N ILE A 166 8.40 2.40 -25.94
CA ILE A 166 7.62 3.26 -25.05
C ILE A 166 6.15 2.85 -25.15
N ASP A 167 5.58 2.34 -24.05
CA ASP A 167 4.19 1.88 -24.00
C ASP A 167 3.21 3.04 -23.79
N VAL A 168 3.60 4.03 -22.98
CA VAL A 168 2.78 5.21 -22.70
C VAL A 168 3.60 6.48 -22.88
N THR A 169 3.02 7.44 -23.62
CA THR A 169 3.50 8.83 -23.65
C THR A 169 2.45 9.75 -23.05
N ALA A 170 2.84 10.50 -22.02
CA ALA A 170 2.04 11.49 -21.30
C ALA A 170 2.71 12.87 -21.34
N GLN A 171 2.01 13.90 -20.86
CA GLN A 171 2.52 15.27 -20.78
C GLN A 171 2.68 15.67 -19.30
N GLN A 172 3.82 16.22 -18.93
CA GLN A 172 4.05 16.71 -17.57
C GLN A 172 2.98 17.77 -17.18
N GLY A 173 2.58 17.79 -15.92
CA GLY A 173 1.57 18.71 -15.39
C GLY A 173 0.12 18.37 -15.78
N THR A 174 -0.11 17.26 -16.49
CA THR A 174 -1.45 16.84 -16.88
C THR A 174 -1.97 15.70 -16.01
N TRP A 175 -3.28 15.47 -16.12
CA TRP A 175 -3.99 14.39 -15.44
C TRP A 175 -4.49 13.38 -16.47
N GLU A 176 -4.35 12.09 -16.17
CA GLU A 176 -4.99 11.03 -16.95
C GLU A 176 -5.79 10.09 -16.04
N ARG A 177 -6.83 9.48 -16.58
CA ARG A 177 -7.56 8.39 -15.94
C ARG A 177 -6.97 7.06 -16.38
N TRP A 178 -6.55 6.22 -15.45
CA TRP A 178 -6.03 4.89 -15.76
C TRP A 178 -6.96 3.84 -15.19
N THR A 179 -7.48 2.96 -16.05
CA THR A 179 -8.23 1.78 -15.62
C THR A 179 -7.27 0.59 -15.62
N VAL A 180 -6.98 0.06 -14.44
CA VAL A 180 -6.06 -1.08 -14.28
C VAL A 180 -6.87 -2.33 -13.95
N ARG A 181 -6.64 -3.41 -14.68
CA ARG A 181 -7.28 -4.71 -14.46
C ARG A 181 -6.23 -5.77 -14.19
N ALA A 182 -6.56 -6.72 -13.32
CA ALA A 182 -5.76 -7.89 -13.06
C ALA A 182 -6.67 -9.09 -12.83
N ASP A 183 -6.52 -10.12 -13.67
CA ASP A 183 -7.25 -11.38 -13.52
C ASP A 183 -6.71 -12.18 -12.32
N GLU A 184 -5.38 -12.31 -12.20
CA GLU A 184 -4.70 -12.73 -10.96
C GLU A 184 -4.41 -11.52 -10.06
N PRO A 185 -4.89 -11.52 -8.80
CA PRO A 185 -4.69 -10.41 -7.88
C PRO A 185 -3.21 -10.07 -7.63
N GLN A 186 -2.83 -8.83 -7.89
CA GLN A 186 -1.46 -8.36 -7.74
C GLN A 186 -1.40 -6.86 -7.47
N ALA A 187 -0.29 -6.40 -6.88
CA ALA A 187 -0.04 -4.98 -6.73
C ALA A 187 0.49 -4.37 -8.03
N PHE A 188 0.14 -3.11 -8.29
CA PHE A 188 0.55 -2.33 -9.45
C PHE A 188 1.17 -1.02 -9.00
N HIS A 189 2.29 -0.64 -9.60
CA HIS A 189 3.03 0.58 -9.27
C HIS A 189 3.33 1.41 -10.52
N ILE A 190 3.41 2.73 -10.34
CA ILE A 190 3.80 3.68 -11.39
C ILE A 190 4.85 4.64 -10.82
N GLU A 191 6.01 4.71 -11.47
CA GLU A 191 7.08 5.64 -11.12
C GLU A 191 6.81 7.06 -11.64
N GLY A 192 7.41 8.07 -10.98
CA GLY A 192 7.40 9.46 -11.46
C GLY A 192 6.04 10.18 -11.36
N VAL A 193 5.01 9.51 -10.84
CA VAL A 193 3.66 10.04 -10.71
C VAL A 193 3.17 9.95 -9.26
N MET A 194 2.03 10.58 -9.03
CA MET A 194 1.18 10.31 -7.89
C MET A 194 -0.25 10.12 -8.39
N PHE A 195 -1.04 9.29 -7.73
CA PHE A 195 -2.42 9.08 -8.12
C PHE A 195 -3.36 8.98 -6.93
N GLN A 196 -4.64 9.20 -7.21
CA GLN A 196 -5.73 8.87 -6.30
C GLN A 196 -6.56 7.72 -6.86
N ILE A 197 -6.95 6.80 -6.01
CA ILE A 197 -7.91 5.76 -6.39
C ILE A 197 -9.31 6.40 -6.42
N ARG A 198 -10.00 6.28 -7.54
CA ARG A 198 -11.35 6.83 -7.74
C ARG A 198 -12.43 5.77 -7.61
N ASN A 199 -12.12 4.54 -8.01
CA ASN A 199 -13.06 3.43 -8.02
C ASN A 199 -12.33 2.10 -7.83
N VAL A 200 -12.95 1.17 -7.12
CA VAL A 200 -12.49 -0.23 -6.97
C VAL A 200 -13.70 -1.13 -7.25
N ASN A 201 -13.66 -1.90 -8.33
CA ASN A 201 -14.73 -2.83 -8.75
C ASN A 201 -16.14 -2.21 -8.79
N GLY A 202 -16.27 -0.99 -9.28
CA GLY A 202 -17.52 -0.24 -9.35
C GLY A 202 -17.90 0.50 -8.06
N ALA A 203 -17.19 0.27 -6.96
CA ALA A 203 -17.45 0.88 -5.65
C ALA A 203 -16.46 2.01 -5.30
N MET A 204 -16.82 2.80 -4.29
CA MET A 204 -15.88 3.77 -3.72
C MET A 204 -14.73 3.06 -2.99
N PRO A 205 -13.48 3.55 -3.11
CA PRO A 205 -12.37 3.02 -2.35
C PRO A 205 -12.57 3.23 -0.84
N PHE A 206 -11.92 2.37 -0.05
CA PHE A 206 -11.89 2.52 1.40
C PHE A 206 -11.28 3.87 1.81
N PRO A 207 -11.69 4.47 2.94
CA PRO A 207 -11.24 5.80 3.33
C PRO A 207 -9.72 5.95 3.45
N GLU A 208 -9.03 4.90 3.92
CA GLU A 208 -7.58 4.82 4.05
C GLU A 208 -6.83 4.82 2.70
N ASP A 209 -7.53 4.61 1.58
CA ASP A 209 -7.00 4.55 0.22
C ASP A 209 -7.29 5.82 -0.60
N ARG A 210 -7.97 6.81 -0.01
CA ARG A 210 -8.38 8.06 -0.68
C ARG A 210 -7.29 9.14 -0.72
N GLY A 211 -6.14 8.86 -0.10
CA GLY A 211 -4.96 9.72 -0.14
C GLY A 211 -4.20 9.63 -1.47
N TRP A 212 -3.06 10.32 -1.51
CA TRP A 212 -2.09 10.15 -2.59
C TRP A 212 -1.35 8.83 -2.46
N LYS A 213 -1.27 8.10 -3.58
CA LYS A 213 -0.64 6.79 -3.69
C LYS A 213 0.25 6.70 -4.93
N ASP A 214 1.14 5.73 -4.92
CA ASP A 214 1.94 5.31 -6.09
C ASP A 214 1.84 3.80 -6.34
N THR A 215 1.23 3.07 -5.41
CA THR A 215 1.05 1.62 -5.48
C THR A 215 -0.39 1.27 -5.12
N VAL A 216 -0.99 0.31 -5.81
CA VAL A 216 -2.38 -0.11 -5.58
C VAL A 216 -2.50 -1.62 -5.71
N TRP A 217 -3.29 -2.25 -4.85
CA TRP A 217 -3.71 -3.64 -5.04
C TRP A 217 -4.83 -3.72 -6.08
N VAL A 218 -4.64 -4.55 -7.10
CA VAL A 218 -5.63 -4.79 -8.17
C VAL A 218 -6.11 -6.23 -8.06
N ASP A 219 -7.41 -6.38 -7.87
CA ASP A 219 -8.14 -7.65 -7.82
C ASP A 219 -9.46 -7.39 -8.54
N GLY A 220 -9.53 -7.80 -9.81
CA GLY A 220 -10.52 -7.29 -10.74
C GLY A 220 -10.08 -5.97 -11.37
N GLN A 221 -10.71 -4.85 -11.03
CA GLN A 221 -10.51 -3.54 -11.68
C GLN A 221 -10.41 -2.38 -10.68
N VAL A 222 -9.48 -1.45 -10.94
CA VAL A 222 -9.40 -0.16 -10.25
C VAL A 222 -9.33 1.00 -11.25
N GLU A 223 -9.93 2.14 -10.89
CA GLU A 223 -9.77 3.39 -11.63
C GLU A 223 -8.88 4.36 -10.83
N LEU A 224 -7.81 4.82 -11.46
CA LEU A 224 -6.84 5.75 -10.91
C LEU A 224 -6.94 7.10 -11.61
N LEU A 225 -6.84 8.18 -10.85
CA LEU A 225 -6.61 9.52 -11.37
C LEU A 225 -5.14 9.86 -11.17
N VAL A 226 -4.37 9.80 -12.25
CA VAL A 226 -2.90 9.89 -12.26
C VAL A 226 -2.47 11.29 -12.63
N TYR A 227 -1.54 11.85 -11.85
CA TYR A 227 -0.91 13.14 -12.11
C TYR A 227 0.57 12.97 -12.46
N PHE A 228 0.97 13.50 -13.62
CA PHE A 228 2.33 13.38 -14.14
C PHE A 228 3.17 14.60 -13.74
N GLY A 229 3.67 14.62 -12.50
CA GLY A 229 4.43 15.75 -11.98
C GLY A 229 5.88 15.84 -12.46
N GLN A 230 6.47 14.71 -12.86
CA GLN A 230 7.90 14.61 -13.20
C GLN A 230 8.10 14.29 -14.70
N PRO A 231 9.13 14.83 -15.35
CA PRO A 231 9.46 14.48 -16.74
C PRO A 231 10.30 13.20 -16.81
N SER A 232 10.30 12.55 -17.96
CA SER A 232 11.22 11.45 -18.29
C SER A 232 11.67 11.53 -19.75
N TRP A 233 12.63 10.69 -20.16
CA TRP A 233 13.18 10.68 -21.52
C TRP A 233 13.17 9.28 -22.11
N ALA A 234 13.22 9.14 -23.43
CA ALA A 234 13.15 7.83 -24.08
C ALA A 234 14.24 6.84 -23.61
N HIS A 235 15.43 7.34 -23.27
CA HIS A 235 16.53 6.53 -22.72
C HIS A 235 16.55 6.45 -21.18
N PHE A 236 15.69 7.22 -20.51
CA PHE A 236 15.49 7.21 -19.06
C PHE A 236 13.99 7.32 -18.77
N PRO A 237 13.17 6.34 -19.20
CA PRO A 237 11.74 6.39 -18.98
C PRO A 237 11.43 6.06 -17.52
N PHE A 238 10.21 6.39 -17.10
CA PHE A 238 9.64 5.81 -15.89
C PHE A 238 9.10 4.42 -16.20
N TYR A 239 8.94 3.60 -15.17
CA TYR A 239 8.27 2.31 -15.29
C TYR A 239 6.90 2.29 -14.63
N PHE A 240 6.01 1.49 -15.18
CA PHE A 240 4.85 0.98 -14.45
C PHE A 240 4.86 -0.53 -14.52
N ASN A 241 4.65 -1.20 -13.39
CA ASN A 241 4.92 -2.62 -13.27
C ASN A 241 4.00 -3.32 -12.29
N SER A 242 3.97 -4.65 -12.41
CA SER A 242 3.53 -5.50 -11.31
C SER A 242 4.51 -5.35 -10.13
N GLN A 243 3.99 -5.24 -8.92
CA GLN A 243 4.78 -5.29 -7.68
C GLN A 243 4.89 -6.72 -7.12
N THR A 244 4.40 -7.71 -7.85
CA THR A 244 4.86 -9.10 -7.71
C THR A 244 6.22 -9.18 -8.40
N LEU A 245 7.31 -9.18 -7.63
CA LEU A 245 8.67 -9.05 -8.16
C LEU A 245 9.00 -10.13 -9.20
N GLU A 246 8.54 -11.37 -9.00
CA GLU A 246 8.75 -12.46 -9.95
C GLU A 246 8.07 -12.19 -11.30
N MET A 247 6.94 -11.47 -11.33
CA MET A 247 6.25 -11.08 -12.56
C MET A 247 6.95 -9.91 -13.24
N ALA A 248 7.41 -8.92 -12.47
CA ALA A 248 8.20 -7.82 -13.00
C ALA A 248 9.49 -8.32 -13.68
N ASP A 249 10.25 -9.21 -13.01
CA ASP A 249 11.47 -9.80 -13.55
C ASP A 249 11.22 -10.64 -14.82
N ARG A 250 10.01 -11.21 -14.96
CA ARG A 250 9.59 -11.95 -16.16
C ARG A 250 9.05 -11.06 -17.28
N GLY A 251 8.97 -9.74 -17.06
CA GLY A 251 8.60 -8.77 -18.09
C GLY A 251 7.25 -8.08 -17.91
N SER A 252 6.59 -8.19 -16.76
CA SER A 252 5.39 -7.37 -16.42
C SER A 252 5.77 -5.93 -16.06
N ILE A 253 6.43 -5.25 -17.00
CA ILE A 253 6.90 -3.86 -16.90
C ILE A 253 6.57 -3.15 -18.22
N GLY A 254 5.99 -1.96 -18.13
CA GLY A 254 5.82 -1.03 -19.24
C GLY A 254 6.62 0.25 -19.02
N GLN A 255 7.03 0.90 -20.12
CA GLN A 255 7.78 2.16 -20.11
C GLN A 255 6.85 3.36 -20.32
N LEU A 256 7.02 4.37 -19.47
CA LEU A 256 6.30 5.64 -19.46
C LEU A 256 7.24 6.79 -19.78
N LEU A 257 6.99 7.43 -20.92
CA LEU A 257 7.59 8.70 -21.31
C LEU A 257 6.67 9.86 -20.88
N VAL A 258 7.19 10.79 -20.09
CA VAL A 258 6.49 12.02 -19.72
C VAL A 258 7.24 13.19 -20.35
N ASN A 259 6.65 13.74 -21.42
CA ASN A 259 7.24 14.88 -22.10
C ASN A 259 7.28 16.09 -21.14
N PRO A 260 8.44 16.75 -20.98
CA PRO A 260 8.53 17.95 -20.16
C PRO A 260 7.62 19.05 -20.72
N VAL A 261 7.07 19.88 -19.85
CA VAL A 261 6.48 21.15 -20.26
C VAL A 261 7.63 22.17 -20.39
N PRO A 262 7.74 22.91 -21.52
CA PRO A 262 8.72 23.96 -21.70
C PRO A 262 8.68 25.06 -20.62
#